data_AF-A0A970YH77-F1
#
_entry.id   AF-A0A970YH77-F1
#
_cell.length_a   1.000
_cell.length_b   1.000
_cell.length_c   1.000
_cell.angle_alpha   90.00
_cell.angle_beta   90.00
_cell.angle_gamma   90.00
#
_symmetry.space_group_name_H-M   'P 1'
#
loop_
_entity.id
_entity.type
_entity.pdbx_description
1 polymer ?
#
loop_
_entity_poly.entity_id
_entity_poly.type
_entity_poly.pdbx_seq_one_letter_code
_entity_poly.pdbx_strand_id
1 'polypeptide(L)' 'MVTKAALFVGGEYISSTEFYMRKLEETSFVSAADSGAEKLRSLERHPDLLVGDMDSISETTLDWCRSKGSLILIYPPE' A
#
# COMPACT_ATOMS: atom_id res chain seq x y z
N MET A 1 7.25 23.68 -1.56
CA MET A 1 7.08 22.53 -2.48
C MET A 1 5.84 21.78 -2.05
N VAL A 2 4.94 21.42 -2.98
CA VAL A 2 3.77 20.60 -2.66
C VAL A 2 4.18 19.13 -2.73
N THR A 3 4.04 18.41 -1.62
CA THR A 3 4.27 16.96 -1.54
C THR A 3 2.97 16.23 -1.89
N LYS A 4 3.03 15.31 -2.86
CA LYS A 4 1.89 14.46 -3.24
C LYS A 4 1.93 13.17 -2.41
N ALA A 5 0.77 12.71 -1.98
CA ALA A 5 0.59 11.41 -1.35
C ALA A 5 -0.38 10.54 -2.18
N ALA A 6 -0.22 9.23 -2.10
CA ALA A 6 -1.16 8.26 -2.67
C ALA A 6 -1.70 7.33 -1.58
N LEU A 7 -2.98 6.98 -1.71
CA LEU A 7 -3.64 5.94 -0.91
C LEU A 7 -4.09 4.83 -1.87
N PHE A 8 -3.65 3.61 -1.60
CA PHE A 8 -4.10 2.41 -2.28
C PHE A 8 -5.12 1.70 -1.39
N VAL A 9 -6.33 1.50 -1.90
CA VAL A 9 -7.40 0.75 -1.23
C VAL A 9 -7.58 -0.61 -1.91
N GLY A 10 -8.20 -1.56 -1.20
CA GLY A 10 -8.58 -2.85 -1.77
C GLY A 10 -9.58 -2.73 -2.92
N GLY A 11 -9.66 -3.77 -3.74
CA GLY A 11 -10.60 -3.87 -4.87
C GLY A 11 -9.91 -4.05 -6.23
N GLU A 12 -10.71 -3.93 -7.29
CA GLU A 12 -10.24 -4.08 -8.67
C GLU A 12 -9.57 -2.78 -9.17
N TYR A 13 -8.37 -2.92 -9.74
CA TYR A 13 -7.61 -1.79 -10.27
C TYR A 13 -7.92 -1.58 -11.75
N ILE A 14 -8.51 -0.43 -12.07
CA ILE A 14 -9.11 -0.12 -13.37
C ILE A 14 -8.13 0.41 -14.44
N SER A 15 -6.83 0.27 -14.23
CA SER A 15 -5.81 0.90 -15.10
C SER A 15 -4.57 0.03 -15.23
N SER A 16 -3.66 0.45 -16.11
CA SER A 16 -2.45 -0.32 -16.40
C SER A 16 -1.41 -0.19 -15.28
N THR A 17 -0.48 -1.13 -15.25
CA THR A 17 0.67 -1.10 -14.33
C THR A 17 1.49 0.18 -14.47
N GLU A 18 1.71 0.64 -15.70
CA GLU A 18 2.48 1.86 -16.02
C GLU A 18 1.81 3.11 -15.46
N PHE A 19 0.47 3.17 -15.50
CA PHE A 19 -0.27 4.28 -14.89
C PHE A 19 0.05 4.40 -13.40
N TYR A 20 -0.03 3.29 -12.66
CA TYR A 20 0.22 3.28 -11.22
C TYR A 20 1.69 3.56 -10.89
N MET A 21 2.63 2.96 -11.62
CA MET A 21 4.06 3.23 -11.45
C MET A 21 4.38 4.71 -11.61
N ARG A 22 3.89 5.35 -12.68
CA ARG A 22 4.08 6.79 -12.89
C ARG A 22 3.49 7.63 -11.76
N LYS A 23 2.32 7.24 -11.22
CA LYS A 23 1.74 7.95 -10.06
C LYS A 23 2.59 7.78 -8.82
N LEU A 24 3.18 6.61 -8.60
CA LEU A 24 4.08 6.36 -7.48
C LEU A 24 5.37 7.20 -7.59
N GLU A 25 5.96 7.34 -8.79
CA GLU A 25 7.13 8.20 -9.03
C GLU A 25 6.86 9.68 -8.72
N GLU A 26 5.62 10.14 -8.92
CA GLU A 26 5.22 11.51 -8.62
C GLU A 26 4.87 11.74 -7.13
N THR A 27 4.86 10.68 -6.30
CA THR A 27 4.41 10.74 -4.90
C THR A 27 5.55 10.53 -3.92
N SER A 28 5.58 11.35 -2.87
CA SER A 28 6.58 11.27 -1.81
C SER A 28 6.16 10.42 -0.63
N PHE A 29 4.87 10.07 -0.54
CA PHE A 29 4.31 9.24 0.54
C PHE A 29 3.22 8.32 -0.02
N VAL A 30 3.26 7.05 0.34
CA VAL A 30 2.36 6.01 -0.15
C VAL A 30 1.76 5.27 1.03
N SER A 31 0.45 5.31 1.17
CA SER A 31 -0.30 4.54 2.16
C SER A 31 -1.08 3.43 1.48
N ALA A 32 -1.30 2.32 2.18
CA ALA A 32 -2.27 1.30 1.80
C ALA A 32 -3.29 1.06 2.91
N ALA A 33 -4.53 0.79 2.52
CA ALA A 33 -5.58 0.27 3.41
C ALA A 33 -5.77 -1.23 3.13
N ASP A 34 -5.51 -2.07 4.13
CA ASP A 34 -5.55 -3.55 4.06
C ASP A 34 -5.03 -4.12 2.73
N SER A 35 -5.91 -4.81 2.00
CA SER A 35 -5.64 -5.45 0.71
C SER A 35 -5.20 -4.49 -0.40
N GLY A 36 -5.29 -3.17 -0.21
CA GLY A 36 -4.62 -2.20 -1.09
C GLY A 36 -3.10 -2.41 -1.16
N ALA A 37 -2.49 -3.00 -0.12
CA ALA A 37 -1.09 -3.38 -0.12
C ALA A 37 -0.75 -4.49 -1.15
N GLU A 38 -1.73 -5.30 -1.57
CA GLU A 38 -1.52 -6.35 -2.57
C GLU A 38 -1.07 -5.77 -3.92
N LYS A 39 -1.70 -4.66 -4.33
CA LYS A 39 -1.29 -3.97 -5.55
C LYS A 39 0.11 -3.41 -5.40
N LEU A 40 0.41 -2.79 -4.28
CA LEU A 40 1.73 -2.24 -3.99
C LEU A 40 2.83 -3.32 -4.02
N ARG A 41 2.56 -4.52 -3.49
CA ARG A 41 3.45 -5.68 -3.64
C ARG A 41 3.68 -6.05 -5.10
N SER A 42 2.63 -6.11 -5.92
CA SER A 42 2.76 -6.39 -7.36
C SER A 42 3.55 -5.33 -8.14
N LEU A 43 3.62 -4.11 -7.61
CA LEU A 43 4.37 -2.98 -8.16
C LEU A 43 5.76 -2.85 -7.52
N GLU A 44 6.16 -3.80 -6.66
CA GLU A 44 7.43 -3.81 -5.92
C GLU A 44 7.71 -2.53 -5.11
N ARG A 45 6.66 -1.79 -4.72
CA ARG A 45 6.75 -0.54 -3.94
C ARG A 45 6.04 -0.73 -2.60
N HIS A 46 6.78 -0.88 -1.51
CA HIS A 46 6.14 -1.01 -0.19
C HIS A 46 5.45 0.30 0.22
N PRO A 47 4.32 0.23 0.95
CA PRO A 47 3.74 1.42 1.55
C PRO A 47 4.64 1.96 2.65
N ASP A 48 4.65 3.28 2.82
CA ASP A 48 5.21 3.93 4.00
C ASP A 48 4.31 3.66 5.22
N LEU A 49 3.00 3.57 5.01
CA LEU A 49 1.98 3.28 6.02
C LEU A 49 0.94 2.26 5.53
N LEU A 50 0.71 1.19 6.30
CA LEU A 50 -0.35 0.21 6.11
C LEU A 50 -1.35 0.30 7.28
N VAL A 51 -2.65 0.43 7.00
CA VAL A 51 -3.70 0.61 8.01
C VAL A 51 -4.89 -0.30 7.73
N GLY A 52 -5.49 -0.87 8.79
CA GLY A 52 -6.72 -1.65 8.74
C GLY A 52 -6.71 -2.79 9.76
N ASP A 53 -7.65 -3.73 9.71
CA ASP A 53 -7.69 -4.88 10.62
C ASP A 53 -6.85 -6.07 10.14
N MET A 54 -6.30 -5.98 8.92
CA MET A 54 -5.49 -6.99 8.25
C MET A 54 -6.26 -8.28 7.91
N ASP A 55 -7.59 -8.25 7.83
CA ASP A 55 -8.40 -9.46 7.55
C ASP A 55 -8.41 -9.86 6.06
N SER A 56 -8.18 -8.90 5.17
CA SER A 56 -8.30 -9.04 3.72
C SER A 56 -6.97 -9.03 2.97
N ILE A 57 -5.87 -8.74 3.67
CA ILE A 57 -4.50 -8.78 3.14
C ILE A 57 -3.92 -10.19 3.26
N SER A 58 -3.14 -10.66 2.28
CA SER A 58 -2.45 -11.94 2.42
C SER A 58 -1.29 -11.86 3.41
N GLU A 59 -1.03 -12.95 4.15
CA GLU A 59 0.13 -13.07 5.05
C GLU A 59 1.44 -12.74 4.34
N THR A 60 1.62 -13.25 3.12
CA THR A 60 2.80 -12.96 2.29
C THR A 60 2.99 -11.46 2.03
N THR A 61 1.91 -10.70 1.80
CA THR A 61 2.00 -9.24 1.63
C THR A 61 2.27 -8.54 2.93
N LEU A 62 1.61 -8.96 4.02
CA LEU A 62 1.80 -8.38 5.34
C LEU A 62 3.25 -8.54 5.82
N ASP A 63 3.82 -9.73 5.67
CA ASP A 63 5.21 -10.02 6.01
C ASP A 63 6.20 -9.28 5.10
N TRP A 64 5.87 -9.15 3.82
CA TRP A 64 6.65 -8.33 2.91
C TRP A 64 6.67 -6.85 3.37
N CYS A 65 5.53 -6.25 3.72
CA CYS A 65 5.45 -4.90 4.27
C CYS A 65 6.29 -4.76 5.55
N ARG A 66 6.18 -5.71 6.49
CA ARG A 66 7.00 -5.75 7.72
C ARG A 66 8.49 -5.77 7.40
N SER A 67 8.92 -6.67 6.50
CA SER A 67 10.33 -6.84 6.13
C SER A 67 10.94 -5.62 5.45
N LYS A 68 10.11 -4.83 4.76
CA LYS A 68 10.52 -3.60 4.06
C LYS A 68 10.47 -2.36 4.97
N GLY A 69 9.96 -2.48 6.19
CA GLY A 69 9.91 -1.38 7.16
C GLY A 69 8.70 -0.46 7.01
N SER A 70 7.60 -0.94 6.42
CA SER A 70 6.32 -0.23 6.47
C SER A 70 5.88 0.00 7.92
N LEU A 71 5.38 1.20 8.24
CA LEU A 71 4.64 1.41 9.48
C LEU A 71 3.28 0.72 9.36
N ILE A 72 2.94 -0.17 10.29
CA ILE A 72 1.69 -0.92 10.26
C ILE A 72 0.86 -0.53 11.48
N LEU A 73 -0.37 -0.09 11.25
CA LEU A 73 -1.32 0.28 12.29
C LEU A 73 -2.59 -0.57 12.17
N ILE A 74 -2.85 -1.38 13.19
CA ILE A 74 -4.03 -2.25 13.24
C ILE A 74 -5.22 -1.49 13.84
N TYR A 75 -6.36 -1.48 13.15
CA TYR A 75 -7.60 -0.83 13.59
C TYR A 75 -8.85 -1.67 13.23
N PRO A 76 -9.78 -1.92 14.18
CA PRO A 76 -9.70 -1.52 15.58
C PRO A 76 -8.50 -2.17 16.29
N PRO A 77 -7.88 -1.48 17.27
CA PRO A 77 -6.83 -2.10 18.06
C PRO A 77 -7.43 -3.26 18.86
N GLU A 78 -6.74 -4.40 18.90
CA GLU A 78 -7.05 -5.48 19.86
C GLU A 78 -6.80 -5.03 21.31
#